data_AF-T0ZC39-F1
#
_entry.id   AF-T0ZC39-F1
#
_cell.length_a   1.000
_cell.length_b   1.000
_cell.length_c   1.000
_cell.angle_alpha   90.00
_cell.angle_beta   90.00
_cell.angle_gamma   90.00
#
_symmetry.space_group_name_H-M   'P 1'
#
loop_
_entity.id
_entity.type
_entity.pdbx_description
1 polymer ?
#
loop_
_entity_poly.entity_id
_entity_poly.type
_entity_poly.pdbx_seq_one_letter_code
_entity_poly.pdbx_strand_id
1 'polypeptide(L)'
;MIVSSKLSITQALPIALLNPIQRVPGVKQVGWANWFGGYYQHPTPFFPNFAVSANYLGLFRDRYELPPAQAKAFADTRDGAVVGAALAKQFGWKLGQRVPLIAGIFPRKDGSNAWNFQIVGIFTTKNPKLKAVEQQFLFHWKYFDEG
;
A
#
# COMPACT_ATOMS: atom_id res chain seq x y z
N MET A 1 16.11 -5.41 11.72
CA MET A 1 16.91 -5.18 10.49
C MET A 1 15.94 -5.00 9.34
N ILE A 2 16.07 -3.93 8.56
CA ILE A 2 15.27 -3.67 7.36
C ILE A 2 16.18 -3.92 6.16
N VAL A 3 15.78 -4.81 5.26
CA VAL A 3 16.48 -5.08 4.00
C VAL A 3 15.67 -4.45 2.89
N SER A 4 16.24 -3.48 2.19
CA SER A 4 15.60 -2.81 1.04
C SER A 4 16.42 -3.06 -0.23
N SER A 5 15.77 -3.04 -1.39
CA SER A 5 16.47 -3.14 -2.69
C SER A 5 17.53 -2.04 -2.81
N LYS A 6 18.73 -2.40 -3.29
CA LYS A 6 19.82 -1.46 -3.58
C LYS A 6 19.55 -0.61 -4.83
N LEU A 7 18.61 -1.02 -5.69
CA LEU A 7 18.47 -0.51 -7.06
C LEU A 7 17.44 0.63 -7.22
N SER A 8 16.29 0.61 -6.54
CA SER A 8 15.35 1.75 -6.46
C SER A 8 14.10 1.35 -5.65
N ILE A 9 13.37 2.34 -5.09
CA ILE A 9 12.02 2.13 -4.53
C ILE A 9 10.95 1.85 -5.61
N THR A 10 11.30 2.11 -6.88
CA THR A 10 10.42 1.94 -8.05
C THR A 10 10.57 0.59 -8.74
N GLN A 11 11.62 -0.18 -8.42
CA GLN A 11 11.81 -1.54 -8.93
C GLN A 11 11.31 -2.53 -7.89
N ALA A 12 10.27 -3.30 -8.26
CA ALA A 12 9.81 -4.42 -7.46
C ALA A 12 10.98 -5.38 -7.20
N LEU A 13 11.15 -5.79 -5.95
CA LEU A 13 12.07 -6.88 -5.62
C LEU A 13 11.55 -8.13 -6.34
N PRO A 14 12.35 -8.81 -7.18
CA PRO A 14 11.94 -10.05 -7.81
C PRO A 14 11.42 -11.03 -6.75
N ILE A 15 10.23 -11.62 -6.95
CA ILE A 15 9.67 -12.64 -6.04
C ILE A 15 10.66 -13.79 -5.80
N ALA A 16 11.56 -14.06 -6.75
CA ALA A 16 12.65 -15.03 -6.58
C ALA A 16 13.56 -14.74 -5.36
N LEU A 17 13.68 -13.49 -4.92
CA LEU A 17 14.50 -13.08 -3.77
C LEU A 17 13.79 -13.24 -2.42
N LEU A 18 12.49 -13.58 -2.39
CA LEU A 18 11.76 -13.81 -1.13
C LEU A 18 12.35 -14.98 -0.33
N ASN A 19 12.59 -16.11 -0.99
CA ASN A 19 13.13 -17.32 -0.35
C ASN A 19 14.56 -17.12 0.19
N PRO A 20 15.50 -16.53 -0.58
CA PRO A 20 16.82 -16.16 -0.06
C PRO A 20 16.76 -15.23 1.15
N ILE A 21 15.92 -14.19 1.14
CA ILE A 21 15.82 -13.22 2.24
C ILE A 21 15.25 -13.87 3.51
N GLN A 22 14.24 -14.75 3.36
CA GLN A 22 13.71 -15.52 4.50
C GLN A 22 14.74 -16.45 5.13
N ARG A 23 15.70 -16.95 4.35
CA ARG A 23 16.75 -17.86 4.83
C ARG A 23 17.93 -17.14 5.50
N VAL A 24 17.97 -15.81 5.50
CA VAL A 24 19.01 -15.04 6.21
C VAL A 24 18.84 -15.25 7.73
N PRO A 25 19.87 -15.75 8.43
CA PRO A 25 19.81 -15.95 9.88
C PRO A 25 19.40 -14.67 10.61
N GLY A 26 18.39 -14.76 11.48
CA GLY A 26 17.85 -13.63 12.24
C GLY A 26 16.69 -12.88 11.58
N VAL A 27 16.32 -13.21 10.33
CA VAL A 27 15.10 -12.69 9.71
C VAL A 27 13.88 -13.43 10.26
N LYS A 28 13.04 -12.71 11.01
CA LYS A 28 11.82 -13.28 11.61
C LYS A 28 10.62 -13.22 10.67
N GLN A 29 10.53 -12.17 9.87
CA GLN A 29 9.41 -11.93 8.95
C GLN A 29 9.88 -11.06 7.77
N VAL A 30 9.29 -11.26 6.60
CA VAL A 30 9.57 -10.48 5.37
C VAL A 30 8.29 -9.82 4.92
N GLY A 31 8.34 -8.52 4.64
CA GLY A 31 7.25 -7.78 4.02
C GLY A 31 7.81 -6.80 2.98
N TRP A 32 7.02 -6.49 1.98
CA TRP A 32 7.40 -5.57 0.91
C TRP A 32 6.33 -4.50 0.68
N ALA A 33 6.78 -3.38 0.16
CA ALA A 33 5.94 -2.29 -0.34
C ALA A 33 6.54 -1.85 -1.67
N ASN A 34 5.73 -1.85 -2.72
CA ASN A 34 6.14 -1.42 -4.04
C ASN A 34 5.49 -0.08 -4.38
N TRP A 35 6.28 0.87 -4.87
CA TRP A 35 5.77 2.15 -5.31
C TRP A 35 4.87 1.97 -6.55
N PHE A 36 3.60 2.35 -6.46
CA PHE A 36 2.67 2.28 -7.59
C PHE A 36 2.71 3.56 -8.45
N GLY A 37 2.88 4.74 -7.82
CA GLY A 37 2.99 6.02 -8.52
C GLY A 37 1.72 6.40 -9.30
N GLY A 38 0.55 5.92 -8.88
CA GLY A 38 -0.74 6.30 -9.45
C GLY A 38 -1.21 7.69 -8.99
N TYR A 39 -2.27 8.18 -9.62
CA TYR A 39 -2.92 9.43 -9.25
C TYR A 39 -4.45 9.26 -9.25
N TYR A 40 -5.14 10.10 -8.49
CA TYR A 40 -6.61 10.08 -8.41
C TYR A 40 -7.19 11.23 -9.24
N GLN A 41 -7.95 10.91 -10.29
CA GLN A 41 -8.55 11.86 -11.24
C GLN A 41 -7.54 12.72 -12.01
N HIS A 42 -6.78 13.55 -11.31
CA HIS A 42 -5.74 14.43 -11.84
C HIS A 42 -4.36 14.08 -11.27
N PRO A 43 -3.25 14.34 -11.99
CA PRO A 43 -1.89 14.12 -11.49
C PRO A 43 -1.55 14.94 -10.23
N THR A 44 -2.29 16.03 -10.02
CA THR A 44 -2.13 16.92 -8.87
C THR A 44 -3.47 17.08 -8.13
N PRO A 45 -3.48 16.98 -6.79
CA PRO A 45 -2.35 16.71 -5.90
C PRO A 45 -1.90 15.24 -5.91
N PHE A 46 -0.59 15.03 -6.01
CA PHE A 46 0.03 13.71 -5.94
C PHE A 46 0.06 13.22 -4.49
N PHE A 47 -0.21 11.92 -4.27
CA PHE A 47 -0.05 11.28 -2.98
C PHE A 47 0.68 9.94 -3.11
N PRO A 48 1.53 9.57 -2.13
CA PRO A 48 2.24 8.30 -2.14
C PRO A 48 1.26 7.12 -2.11
N ASN A 49 1.40 6.21 -3.07
CA ASN A 49 0.60 4.99 -3.13
C ASN A 49 1.48 3.76 -3.32
N PHE A 50 1.22 2.73 -2.51
CA PHE A 50 2.05 1.54 -2.43
C PHE A 50 1.22 0.26 -2.46
N ALA A 51 1.70 -0.70 -3.24
CA ALA A 51 1.23 -2.07 -3.25
C ALA A 51 2.03 -2.87 -2.21
N VAL A 52 1.37 -3.30 -1.12
CA VAL A 52 2.02 -3.90 0.05
C VAL A 52 1.68 -5.38 0.20
N SER A 53 2.60 -6.13 0.80
CA SER A 53 2.34 -7.50 1.27
C SER A 53 1.26 -7.55 2.36
N ALA A 54 0.51 -8.65 2.45
CA ALA A 54 -0.59 -8.80 3.40
C ALA A 54 -0.16 -8.63 4.88
N ASN A 55 1.08 -8.99 5.22
CA ASN A 55 1.63 -8.84 6.56
C ASN A 55 2.25 -7.46 6.84
N TYR A 56 2.32 -6.55 5.86
CA TYR A 56 3.01 -5.26 5.98
C TYR A 56 2.46 -4.39 7.12
N LEU A 57 1.14 -4.20 7.18
CA LEU A 57 0.50 -3.44 8.27
C LEU A 57 0.73 -4.10 9.64
N GLY A 58 0.81 -5.44 9.64
CA GLY A 58 1.11 -6.23 10.84
C GLY A 58 2.57 -6.18 11.28
N LEU A 59 3.50 -5.85 10.38
CA LEU A 59 4.93 -5.65 10.66
C LEU A 59 5.20 -4.27 11.26
N PHE A 60 4.45 -3.26 10.80
CA PHE A 60 4.63 -1.86 11.15
C PHE A 60 3.48 -1.31 12.02
N ARG A 61 2.98 -2.11 12.96
CA ARG A 61 1.86 -1.74 13.86
C ARG A 61 2.16 -0.54 14.75
N ASP A 62 3.43 -0.28 15.00
CA ASP A 62 3.94 0.91 15.70
C ASP A 62 3.78 2.20 14.87
N ARG A 63 3.66 2.06 13.54
CA ARG A 63 3.53 3.18 12.59
C ARG A 63 2.10 3.36 12.08
N TYR A 64 1.39 2.26 11.90
CA TYR A 64 0.03 2.20 11.36
C TYR A 64 -0.93 1.70 12.43
N GLU A 65 -1.75 2.61 12.95
CA GLU A 65 -2.85 2.26 13.84
C GLU A 65 -4.11 2.02 13.00
N LEU A 66 -4.52 0.75 12.94
CA LEU A 66 -5.79 0.32 12.36
C LEU A 66 -6.61 -0.44 13.41
N PRO A 67 -7.93 -0.25 13.44
CA PRO A 67 -8.82 -1.15 14.14
C PRO A 67 -8.67 -2.60 13.65
N PRO A 68 -8.71 -3.62 14.54
CA PRO A 68 -8.56 -5.02 14.14
C PRO A 68 -9.54 -5.47 13.05
N ALA A 69 -10.78 -4.95 13.09
CA ALA A 69 -11.79 -5.23 12.07
C ALA A 69 -11.38 -4.72 10.67
N GLN A 70 -10.76 -3.54 10.58
CA GLN A 70 -10.30 -2.98 9.31
C GLN A 70 -9.04 -3.69 8.81
N ALA A 71 -8.15 -4.10 9.72
CA ALA A 71 -6.99 -4.92 9.36
C ALA A 71 -7.42 -6.28 8.80
N LYS A 72 -8.46 -6.88 9.37
CA LYS A 72 -9.08 -8.11 8.83
C LYS A 72 -9.76 -7.87 7.49
N ALA A 73 -10.56 -6.81 7.36
CA ALA A 73 -11.19 -6.44 6.09
C ALA A 73 -10.16 -6.16 5.00
N PHE A 74 -9.02 -5.57 5.34
CA PHE A 74 -7.89 -5.47 4.42
C PHE A 74 -7.45 -6.87 4.00
N ALA A 75 -7.08 -7.77 4.91
CA ALA A 75 -6.62 -9.11 4.55
C ALA A 75 -7.62 -9.93 3.69
N ASP A 76 -8.92 -9.76 3.92
CA ASP A 76 -9.98 -10.52 3.24
C ASP A 76 -10.40 -9.91 1.89
N THR A 77 -10.26 -8.59 1.71
CA THR A 77 -10.70 -7.88 0.51
C THR A 77 -9.55 -7.67 -0.47
N ARG A 78 -9.55 -8.41 -1.57
CA ARG A 78 -8.48 -8.39 -2.57
C ARG A 78 -8.27 -7.01 -3.21
N ASP A 79 -9.35 -6.33 -3.59
CA ASP A 79 -9.37 -4.96 -4.09
C ASP A 79 -9.44 -3.92 -2.95
N GLY A 80 -9.11 -4.35 -1.72
CA GLY A 80 -9.12 -3.52 -0.53
C GLY A 80 -7.89 -2.61 -0.46
N ALA A 81 -8.14 -1.36 -0.08
CA ALA A 81 -7.12 -0.37 0.24
C ALA A 81 -7.34 0.18 1.65
N VAL A 82 -6.24 0.53 2.30
CA VAL A 82 -6.22 1.32 3.53
C VAL A 82 -5.57 2.66 3.24
N VAL A 83 -6.19 3.73 3.74
CA VAL A 83 -5.74 5.10 3.49
C VAL A 83 -5.42 5.79 4.81
N GLY A 84 -4.46 6.70 4.80
CA GLY A 84 -4.19 7.49 5.98
C GLY A 84 -5.32 8.50 6.25
N ALA A 85 -5.59 8.79 7.52
CA ALA A 85 -6.67 9.68 7.92
C ALA A 85 -6.56 11.10 7.34
N ALA A 86 -5.34 11.63 7.18
CA ALA A 86 -5.12 12.93 6.57
C ALA A 86 -5.48 12.93 5.08
N LEU A 87 -5.09 11.89 4.34
CA LEU A 87 -5.45 11.69 2.94
C LEU A 87 -6.97 11.54 2.76
N ALA A 88 -7.57 10.69 3.59
CA ALA A 88 -9.01 10.46 3.56
C ALA A 88 -9.78 11.75 3.82
N LYS A 89 -9.34 12.56 4.78
CA LYS A 89 -9.94 13.87 5.06
C LYS A 89 -9.76 14.86 3.91
N GLN A 90 -8.59 14.87 3.26
CA GLN A 90 -8.29 15.75 2.13
C GLN A 90 -9.21 15.48 0.93
N PHE A 91 -9.45 14.21 0.60
CA PHE A 91 -10.30 13.81 -0.53
C PHE A 91 -11.76 13.51 -0.14
N GLY A 92 -12.12 13.64 1.13
CA GLY A 92 -13.45 13.34 1.65
C GLY A 92 -13.83 11.86 1.59
N TRP A 93 -12.84 10.97 1.57
CA TRP A 93 -13.04 9.53 1.46
C TRP A 93 -13.54 8.88 2.75
N LYS A 94 -14.37 7.84 2.60
CA LYS A 94 -14.96 7.08 3.71
C LYS A 94 -14.72 5.57 3.57
N LEU A 95 -14.83 4.86 4.68
CA LEU A 95 -14.87 3.39 4.68
C LEU A 95 -16.01 2.89 3.78
N GLY A 96 -15.73 1.86 2.98
CA GLY A 96 -16.62 1.28 1.99
C GLY A 96 -16.61 1.98 0.62
N GLN A 97 -16.05 3.19 0.51
CA GLN A 97 -16.01 3.95 -0.74
C GLN A 97 -15.07 3.31 -1.76
N ARG A 98 -15.46 3.34 -3.03
CA ARG A 98 -14.59 2.94 -4.14
C ARG A 98 -13.82 4.14 -4.71
N VAL A 99 -12.52 3.97 -4.89
CA VAL A 99 -11.58 4.97 -5.39
C VAL A 99 -10.83 4.40 -6.59
N PRO A 100 -11.03 4.95 -7.81
CA PRO A 100 -10.21 4.63 -8.97
C PRO A 100 -8.84 5.34 -8.91
N LEU A 101 -7.75 4.60 -8.88
CA LEU A 101 -6.40 5.14 -9.11
C LEU A 101 -5.97 4.90 -10.55
N ILE A 102 -5.48 5.94 -11.20
CA ILE A 102 -4.93 5.86 -12.54
C ILE A 102 -3.43 5.61 -12.42
N ALA A 103 -2.94 4.51 -12.98
CA ALA A 103 -1.52 4.21 -13.02
C ALA A 103 -0.81 5.23 -13.93
N GLY A 104 0.13 5.99 -13.38
CA GLY A 104 0.95 6.95 -14.14
C GLY A 104 2.17 6.30 -14.80
N ILE A 105 2.67 5.20 -14.25
CA ILE A 105 3.95 4.56 -14.64
C ILE A 105 3.73 3.19 -15.30
N PHE A 106 2.70 2.43 -14.87
CA PHE A 106 2.42 1.07 -15.35
C PHE A 106 1.08 1.03 -16.09
N PRO A 107 1.05 1.24 -17.42
CA PRO A 107 -0.20 1.10 -18.17
C PRO A 107 -0.69 -0.36 -18.15
N ARG A 108 -2.00 -0.58 -18.00
CA ARG A 108 -2.57 -1.94 -18.12
C ARG A 108 -2.54 -2.40 -19.57
N LYS A 109 -2.50 -3.72 -19.75
CA LYS A 109 -2.51 -4.38 -21.08
C LYS A 109 -3.78 -4.12 -21.91
N ASP A 110 -4.88 -3.70 -21.28
CA ASP A 110 -6.16 -3.41 -21.92
C ASP A 110 -6.30 -1.94 -22.38
N GLY A 111 -5.27 -1.10 -22.16
CA GLY A 111 -5.30 0.33 -22.45
C GLY A 111 -6.03 1.18 -21.41
N SER A 112 -6.57 0.58 -20.33
CA SER A 112 -7.25 1.27 -19.24
C SER A 112 -6.31 1.41 -18.04
N ASN A 113 -5.88 2.63 -17.70
CA ASN A 113 -4.96 2.81 -16.57
C ASN A 113 -5.68 2.85 -15.20
N ALA A 114 -6.99 2.63 -15.13
CA ALA A 114 -7.79 2.80 -13.92
C ALA A 114 -7.92 1.51 -13.10
N TRP A 115 -7.43 1.57 -11.86
CA TRP A 115 -7.49 0.53 -10.85
C TRP A 115 -8.50 0.91 -9.78
N ASN A 116 -9.59 0.16 -9.68
CA ASN A 116 -10.61 0.41 -8.66
C ASN A 116 -10.23 -0.25 -7.34
N PHE A 117 -10.29 0.52 -6.26
CA PHE A 117 -10.01 0.06 -4.90
C PHE A 117 -11.17 0.37 -3.97
N GLN A 118 -11.51 -0.53 -3.06
CA GLN A 118 -12.44 -0.27 -1.97
C GLN A 118 -11.66 0.15 -0.71
N ILE A 119 -12.00 1.29 -0.12
CA ILE A 119 -11.44 1.70 1.16
C ILE A 119 -12.01 0.81 2.26
N VAL A 120 -11.21 -0.11 2.76
CA VAL A 120 -11.59 -1.05 3.82
C VAL A 120 -10.98 -0.68 5.18
N GLY A 121 -10.05 0.28 5.19
CA GLY A 121 -9.48 0.82 6.40
C GLY A 121 -9.04 2.27 6.27
N ILE A 122 -9.08 2.99 7.38
CA ILE A 122 -8.48 4.31 7.54
C ILE A 122 -7.55 4.25 8.74
N PHE A 123 -6.27 4.51 8.52
CA PHE A 123 -5.25 4.40 9.56
C PHE A 123 -4.79 5.75 10.07
N THR A 124 -4.35 5.76 11.32
CA THR A 124 -3.71 6.92 11.96
C THR A 124 -2.31 6.55 12.42
N THR A 125 -1.52 7.54 12.82
CA THR A 125 -0.28 7.31 13.54
C THR A 125 -0.30 7.99 14.90
N LYS A 126 0.15 7.27 15.94
CA LYS A 126 0.33 7.85 17.28
C LYS A 126 1.57 8.73 17.38
N ASN A 127 2.51 8.57 16.46
CA ASN A 127 3.78 9.28 16.49
C ASN A 127 3.67 10.59 15.69
N PRO A 128 3.74 11.77 16.33
CA PRO A 128 3.65 13.05 15.64
C PRO A 128 4.74 13.21 14.56
N LYS A 129 5.91 12.59 14.75
CA LYS A 129 7.02 12.63 13.77
C LYS A 129 6.74 11.81 12.51
N LEU A 130 5.74 10.91 12.54
CA LEU A 130 5.35 10.07 11.42
C LEU A 130 4.07 10.57 10.73
N LYS A 131 3.58 11.77 11.02
CA LYS A 131 2.31 12.26 10.45
C LYS A 131 2.23 12.22 8.93
N ALA A 132 3.35 12.30 8.23
CA ALA A 132 3.42 12.11 6.78
C ALA A 132 2.92 10.72 6.30
N VAL A 133 2.96 9.68 7.14
CA VAL A 133 2.41 8.36 6.79
C VAL A 133 0.89 8.41 6.60
N GLU A 134 0.19 9.35 7.27
CA GLU A 134 -1.27 9.53 7.12
C GLU A 134 -1.66 10.11 5.75
N GLN A 135 -0.69 10.44 4.89
CA GLN A 135 -0.91 10.84 3.49
C GLN A 135 -0.75 9.68 2.49
N GLN A 136 -0.52 8.45 2.96
CA GLN A 136 -0.28 7.30 2.10
C GLN A 136 -1.58 6.55 1.75
N PHE A 137 -1.58 5.96 0.56
CA PHE A 137 -2.59 5.01 0.09
C PHE A 137 -1.94 3.63 -0.06
N LEU A 138 -2.38 2.64 0.72
CA LEU A 138 -1.80 1.30 0.71
C LEU A 138 -2.84 0.28 0.24
N PHE A 139 -2.47 -0.61 -0.66
CA PHE A 139 -3.36 -1.64 -1.19
C PHE A 139 -2.62 -2.96 -1.39
N HIS A 140 -3.36 -4.04 -1.65
CA HIS A 140 -2.76 -5.37 -1.82
C HIS A 140 -1.91 -5.49 -3.06
N TRP A 141 -0.67 -5.95 -2.88
CA TRP A 141 0.20 -6.38 -3.98
C TRP A 141 -0.47 -7.40 -4.89
N LYS A 142 -1.26 -8.34 -4.35
CA LYS A 142 -1.93 -9.38 -5.13
C LYS A 142 -2.87 -8.81 -6.19
N TYR A 143 -3.52 -7.68 -5.91
CA TYR A 143 -4.37 -7.04 -6.91
C TYR A 143 -3.54 -6.43 -8.04
N PHE A 144 -2.40 -5.81 -7.72
CA PHE A 144 -1.47 -5.26 -8.72
C PHE A 144 -0.84 -6.33 -9.61
N ASP A 145 -0.42 -7.45 -9.04
CA ASP A 145 0.28 -8.54 -9.73
C ASP A 145 -0.59 -9.26 -10.79
N GLU A 146 -1.91 -9.19 -10.67
CA GLU A 146 -2.85 -9.86 -11.58
C GLU A 146 -3.23 -9.05 -12.83
N GLY A 147 -2.86 -7.76 -12.94
CA GLY A 147 -3.28 -6.90 -14.07
C GLY A 147 -2.21 -6.50 -15.07
#